data_AF-A0A511D918-F1
#
_entry.id   AF-A0A511D918-F1
#
_cell.length_a   1.000
_cell.length_b   1.000
_cell.length_c   1.000
_cell.angle_alpha   90.00
_cell.angle_beta   90.00
_cell.angle_gamma   90.00
#
_symmetry.space_group_name_H-M   'P 1'
#
loop_
_entity.id
_entity.type
_entity.pdbx_description
1 polymer ?
#
loop_
_entity_poly.entity_id
_entity_poly.type
_entity_poly.pdbx_seq_one_letter_code
_entity_poly.pdbx_strand_id
1 'polypeptide(L)'
;MTVAHAPSRLTTCRGECRAAARYPEHHDLLLSVDTDIDALLALIELAVTWHELDYSDCPVVGPADWAGFAAAHGWTFPERAERAFSLALDIVGRRLVGPPPEPAGPGLATVIDLVRG
;
A
#
# COMPACT_ATOMS: atom_id res chain seq x y z
N MET A 1 16.92 21.69 -8.99
CA MET A 1 17.58 20.74 -8.08
C MET A 1 17.27 19.35 -8.60
N THR A 2 18.26 18.64 -9.13
CA THR A 2 18.07 17.29 -9.70
C THR A 2 18.48 16.29 -8.63
N VAL A 3 17.52 15.57 -8.06
CA VAL A 3 17.81 14.50 -7.10
C VAL A 3 18.30 13.31 -7.92
N ALA A 4 19.61 13.04 -7.84
CA ALA A 4 20.20 11.85 -8.42
C ALA A 4 19.70 10.63 -7.64
N HIS A 5 18.79 9.87 -8.24
CA HIS A 5 18.46 8.52 -7.76
C HIS A 5 19.70 7.66 -7.93
N ALA A 6 20.42 7.41 -6.84
CA ALA A 6 21.48 6.41 -6.83
C ALA A 6 20.87 5.07 -7.27
N PRO A 7 21.52 4.29 -8.15
CA PRO A 7 21.01 2.99 -8.55
C PRO A 7 21.13 2.05 -7.36
N SER A 8 20.07 1.99 -6.56
CA SER A 8 19.83 0.93 -5.58
C SER A 8 19.89 -0.38 -6.34
N ARG A 9 20.95 -1.15 -6.12
CA ARG A 9 21.20 -2.42 -6.81
C ARG A 9 19.93 -3.26 -6.78
N LEU A 10 19.44 -3.60 -7.97
CA LEU A 10 18.35 -4.50 -8.36
C LEU A 10 18.51 -5.92 -7.77
N THR A 11 18.61 -6.04 -6.45
CA THR A 11 18.93 -7.31 -5.77
C THR A 11 17.68 -8.07 -5.35
N THR A 12 16.49 -7.49 -5.60
CA THR A 12 15.22 -7.92 -5.04
C THR A 12 14.30 -8.60 -6.07
N CYS A 13 14.43 -8.28 -7.36
CA CYS A 13 13.65 -8.88 -8.44
C CYS A 13 14.47 -9.90 -9.25
N ARG A 14 13.95 -11.11 -9.42
CA ARG A 14 14.60 -12.20 -10.17
C ARG A 14 14.41 -12.12 -11.69
N GLY A 15 13.86 -11.02 -12.22
CA GLY A 15 13.75 -10.76 -13.66
C GLY A 15 12.51 -11.34 -14.36
N GLU A 16 11.71 -12.16 -13.67
CA GLU A 16 10.47 -12.75 -14.22
C GLU A 16 9.19 -12.03 -13.74
N CYS A 17 9.35 -10.88 -13.08
CA CYS A 17 8.21 -10.14 -12.54
C CYS A 17 7.42 -9.46 -13.66
N ARG A 18 6.16 -9.87 -13.84
CA ARG A 18 5.22 -9.27 -14.82
C ARG A 18 5.04 -7.76 -14.60
N ALA A 19 5.10 -7.30 -13.35
CA ALA A 19 4.99 -5.89 -13.02
C ALA A 19 6.20 -5.09 -13.57
N ALA A 20 7.41 -5.65 -13.57
CA ALA A 20 8.58 -4.97 -14.16
C ALA A 20 8.41 -4.73 -15.67
N ALA A 21 7.80 -5.67 -16.38
CA ALA A 21 7.56 -5.56 -17.82
C ALA A 21 6.40 -4.60 -18.16
N ARG A 22 5.39 -4.51 -17.30
CA ARG A 22 4.14 -3.77 -17.58
C ARG A 22 4.09 -2.38 -16.95
N TYR A 23 4.72 -2.22 -15.78
CA TYR A 23 4.64 -1.05 -14.91
C TYR A 23 6.01 -0.77 -14.27
N PRO A 24 7.07 -0.49 -15.05
CA PRO A 24 8.44 -0.44 -14.54
C PRO A 24 8.63 0.58 -13.42
N GLU A 25 8.07 1.78 -13.55
CA GLU A 25 8.21 2.84 -12.55
C GLU A 25 7.52 2.47 -11.22
N HIS A 26 6.29 1.95 -11.29
CA HIS A 26 5.55 1.54 -10.10
C HIS A 26 6.15 0.27 -9.48
N HIS A 27 6.70 -0.63 -10.29
CA HIS A 27 7.47 -1.79 -9.81
C HIS A 27 8.67 -1.35 -8.96
N ASP A 28 9.45 -0.39 -9.45
CA ASP A 28 10.64 0.08 -8.73
C ASP A 28 10.26 0.79 -7.44
N LEU A 29 9.18 1.57 -7.45
CA LEU A 29 8.60 2.16 -6.24
C LEU A 29 8.19 1.07 -5.23
N LEU A 30 7.47 0.04 -5.68
CA LEU A 30 7.06 -1.10 -4.85
C LEU A 30 8.24 -1.99 -4.40
N LEU A 31 9.42 -1.88 -4.99
CA LEU A 31 10.61 -2.56 -4.49
C LEU A 31 11.26 -1.84 -3.31
N SER A 32 10.87 -0.60 -3.04
CA SER A 32 11.47 0.24 -2.00
C SER A 32 10.65 0.31 -0.71
N VAL A 33 9.46 -0.30 -0.65
CA VAL A 33 8.51 -0.18 0.48
C VAL A 33 9.08 -0.51 1.86
N ASP A 34 10.08 -1.40 1.94
CA ASP A 34 10.68 -1.82 3.20
C ASP A 34 11.82 -0.91 3.68
N THR A 35 12.35 -0.07 2.79
CA THR A 35 13.53 0.78 3.01
C THR A 35 13.27 2.27 2.83
N ASP A 36 12.19 2.63 2.13
CA ASP A 36 11.80 4.00 1.83
C ASP A 36 10.39 4.29 2.36
N ILE A 37 10.29 5.33 3.20
CA ILE A 37 9.03 5.76 3.80
C ILE A 37 8.08 6.37 2.77
N ASP A 38 8.60 7.05 1.74
CA ASP A 38 7.76 7.67 0.72
C ASP A 38 7.13 6.60 -0.17
N ALA A 39 7.87 5.53 -0.48
CA ALA A 39 7.34 4.35 -1.16
C ALA A 39 6.25 3.63 -0.33
N LEU A 40 6.45 3.52 0.99
CA LEU A 40 5.43 2.98 1.89
C LEU A 40 4.16 3.83 1.90
N LEU A 41 4.29 5.14 2.04
CA LEU A 41 3.15 6.05 2.01
C LEU A 41 2.41 5.97 0.68
N ALA A 42 3.12 5.92 -0.45
CA ALA A 42 2.51 5.77 -1.76
C ALA A 42 1.69 4.46 -1.89
N LEU A 43 2.18 3.32 -1.35
CA LEU A 43 1.41 2.07 -1.32
C LEU A 43 0.13 2.22 -0.48
N ILE A 44 0.22 2.86 0.68
CA ILE A 44 -0.95 3.05 1.56
C ILE A 44 -1.95 4.03 0.95
N GLU A 45 -1.49 5.13 0.35
CA GLU A 45 -2.34 6.06 -0.38
C GLU A 45 -3.09 5.36 -1.51
N LEU A 46 -2.38 4.57 -2.32
CA LEU A 46 -2.99 3.76 -3.38
C LEU A 46 -4.03 2.78 -2.82
N ALA A 47 -3.75 2.13 -1.69
CA ALA A 47 -4.70 1.22 -1.05
C ALA A 47 -5.98 1.93 -0.56
N VAL A 48 -5.84 3.11 0.06
CA VAL A 48 -6.98 3.90 0.56
C VAL A 48 -7.85 4.40 -0.59
N THR A 49 -7.22 4.84 -1.67
CA THR A 49 -7.89 5.46 -2.83
C THR A 49 -8.32 4.47 -3.90
N TRP A 50 -7.97 3.18 -3.77
CA TRP A 50 -8.18 2.14 -4.79
C TRP A 50 -9.62 2.06 -5.32
N HIS A 51 -10.61 2.21 -4.44
CA HIS A 51 -12.03 2.15 -4.81
C HIS A 51 -12.66 3.53 -5.06
N GLU A 52 -11.90 4.60 -4.85
CA GLU A 52 -12.35 6.00 -4.95
C GLU A 52 -11.97 6.61 -6.29
N LEU A 53 -10.86 6.17 -6.89
CA LEU A 53 -10.31 6.68 -8.15
C LEU A 53 -10.34 5.63 -9.27
N ASP A 54 -10.38 6.09 -10.51
CA ASP A 54 -10.23 5.24 -11.69
C ASP A 54 -8.75 5.11 -12.07
N TYR A 55 -8.22 3.88 -11.93
CA TYR A 55 -6.85 3.53 -12.27
C TYR A 55 -6.71 2.84 -13.63
N SER A 56 -7.77 2.78 -14.45
CA SER A 56 -7.76 2.04 -15.72
C SER A 56 -6.67 2.51 -16.68
N ASP A 57 -6.37 3.81 -16.68
CA ASP A 57 -5.32 4.44 -17.49
C ASP A 57 -4.03 4.72 -16.72
N CYS A 58 -3.96 4.33 -15.44
CA CYS A 58 -2.77 4.53 -14.60
C CYS A 58 -1.86 3.30 -14.67
N PRO A 59 -0.53 3.45 -14.88
CA PRO A 59 0.41 2.34 -14.95
C PRO A 59 0.77 1.83 -13.55
N VAL A 60 -0.22 1.37 -12.79
CA VAL A 60 -0.07 0.87 -11.40
C VAL A 60 -0.34 -0.63 -11.31
N VAL A 61 0.30 -1.26 -10.33
CA VAL A 61 0.09 -2.67 -9.95
C VAL A 61 -1.08 -2.70 -8.97
N GLY A 62 -2.11 -3.47 -9.31
CA GLY A 62 -3.33 -3.53 -8.50
C GLY A 62 -3.25 -4.49 -7.31
N PRO A 63 -4.20 -4.41 -6.37
CA PRO A 63 -4.25 -5.23 -5.16
C PRO A 63 -4.24 -6.74 -5.41
N ALA A 64 -4.81 -7.19 -6.52
CA ALA A 64 -4.81 -8.59 -6.92
C ALA A 64 -3.40 -9.17 -7.10
N ASP A 65 -2.42 -8.31 -7.45
CA ASP A 65 -1.04 -8.71 -7.69
C ASP A 65 -0.13 -8.47 -6.48
N TRP A 66 -0.55 -7.70 -5.46
CA TRP A 66 0.30 -7.28 -4.34
C TRP A 66 0.83 -8.45 -3.49
N ALA A 67 0.00 -9.43 -3.17
CA ALA A 67 0.44 -10.60 -2.40
C ALA A 67 1.49 -11.42 -3.18
N GLY A 68 1.26 -11.62 -4.48
CA GLY A 68 2.22 -12.28 -5.38
C GLY A 68 3.51 -11.48 -5.52
N PHE A 69 3.41 -10.16 -5.60
CA PHE A 69 4.56 -9.26 -5.62
C PHE A 69 5.38 -9.38 -4.33
N ALA A 70 4.75 -9.32 -3.16
CA ALA A 70 5.41 -9.47 -1.87
C ALA A 70 6.19 -10.81 -1.77
N ALA A 71 5.59 -11.90 -2.22
CA ALA A 71 6.19 -13.23 -2.15
C ALA A 71 7.31 -13.47 -3.18
N ALA A 72 7.29 -12.79 -4.32
CA ALA A 72 8.22 -13.02 -5.43
C ALA A 72 9.57 -12.32 -5.28
N HIS A 73 9.68 -11.32 -4.39
CA HIS A 73 10.86 -10.48 -4.27
C HIS A 73 11.66 -10.77 -2.99
N GLY A 74 12.97 -10.56 -3.07
CA GLY A 74 13.83 -10.52 -1.89
C GLY A 74 13.77 -9.15 -1.23
N TRP A 75 13.66 -9.08 0.09
CA TRP A 75 13.52 -7.82 0.84
C TRP A 75 14.73 -7.57 1.73
N THR A 76 15.06 -6.30 1.96
CA THR A 76 16.07 -5.91 2.96
C THR A 76 15.54 -6.16 4.37
N PHE A 77 14.26 -5.83 4.60
CA PHE A 77 13.51 -6.08 5.83
C PHE A 77 12.22 -6.85 5.51
N PRO A 78 12.28 -8.19 5.39
CA PRO A 78 11.15 -9.02 4.96
C PRO A 78 9.87 -8.80 5.77
N GLU A 79 9.99 -8.67 7.09
CA GLU A 79 8.83 -8.48 7.97
C GLU A 79 8.16 -7.12 7.76
N ARG A 80 8.91 -6.11 7.32
CA ARG A 80 8.35 -4.79 6.98
C ARG A 80 7.59 -4.86 5.67
N ALA A 81 8.17 -5.49 4.65
CA ALA A 81 7.49 -5.69 3.37
C ALA A 81 6.19 -6.50 3.55
N GLU A 82 6.25 -7.62 4.28
CA GLU A 82 5.07 -8.45 4.56
C GLU A 82 3.97 -7.64 5.26
N ARG A 83 4.31 -6.87 6.30
CA ARG A 83 3.35 -6.01 7.01
C ARG A 83 2.78 -4.91 6.12
N ALA A 84 3.61 -4.27 5.30
CA ALA A 84 3.19 -3.21 4.40
C ALA A 84 2.14 -3.70 3.40
N PHE A 85 2.44 -4.79 2.67
CA PHE A 85 1.52 -5.36 1.69
C PHE A 85 0.28 -5.97 2.35
N SER A 86 0.42 -6.61 3.52
CA SER A 86 -0.75 -7.14 4.26
C SER A 86 -1.68 -6.01 4.70
N LEU A 87 -1.12 -4.91 5.23
CA LEU A 87 -1.91 -3.74 5.63
C LEU A 87 -2.62 -3.10 4.43
N ALA A 88 -1.93 -2.95 3.30
CA ALA A 88 -2.52 -2.42 2.07
C ALA A 88 -3.70 -3.28 1.59
N LEU A 89 -3.55 -4.62 1.61
CA LEU A 89 -4.62 -5.55 1.26
C LEU A 89 -5.81 -5.46 2.24
N ASP A 90 -5.55 -5.33 3.54
CA ASP A 90 -6.58 -5.14 4.56
C ASP A 90 -7.38 -3.85 4.32
N ILE A 91 -6.71 -2.74 3.97
CA ILE A 91 -7.35 -1.47 3.66
C ILE A 91 -8.29 -1.63 2.46
N VAL A 92 -7.82 -2.26 1.38
CA VAL A 92 -8.63 -2.52 0.18
C VAL A 92 -9.81 -3.43 0.49
N GLY A 93 -9.61 -4.48 1.29
CA GLY A 93 -10.64 -5.45 1.66
C GLY A 93 -11.74 -4.87 2.55
N ARG A 94 -11.40 -3.96 3.47
CA ARG A 94 -12.36 -3.28 4.35
C ARG A 94 -13.33 -2.34 3.63
N ARG A 95 -13.03 -1.90 2.41
CA ARG A 95 -13.96 -1.10 1.61
C ARG A 95 -14.94 -1.95 0.81
N LEU A 96 -14.59 -3.21 0.50
CA LEU A 96 -15.50 -4.18 -0.14
C LEU A 96 -16.61 -4.65 0.82
N VAL A 97 -16.24 -4.84 2.08
CA VAL A 97 -17.18 -5.07 3.18
C VAL A 97 -17.57 -3.68 3.67
N GLY A 98 -18.63 -3.09 3.13
CA GLY A 98 -19.09 -1.75 3.52
C GLY A 98 -19.15 -1.55 5.05
N PRO A 99 -19.21 -0.29 5.54
CA PRO A 99 -19.18 -0.03 6.98
C PRO A 99 -20.20 -0.93 7.68
N PRO A 100 -19.83 -1.61 8.79
CA PRO A 100 -20.84 -2.30 9.58
C PRO A 100 -21.95 -1.30 9.90
N PRO A 101 -23.24 -1.71 9.93
CA PRO A 101 -24.29 -0.81 10.38
C PRO A 101 -23.85 -0.22 11.72
N GLU A 102 -23.75 1.11 11.79
CA GLU A 102 -23.25 1.78 13.00
C GLU A 102 -24.03 1.24 14.20
N PRO A 103 -23.38 0.67 15.23
CA PRO A 103 -24.05 0.56 16.50
C PRO A 103 -24.38 2.00 16.91
N ALA A 104 -25.65 2.27 17.22
CA ALA A 104 -26.12 3.52 17.78
C ALA A 104 -25.50 3.74 19.18
N GLY A 105 -24.19 3.97 19.21
CA GLY A 105 -23.42 4.34 20.37
C GLY A 105 -23.35 5.86 20.45
N PRO A 106 -23.29 6.43 21.66
CA PRO A 106 -23.21 7.87 21.79
C PRO A 106 -21.93 8.36 21.12
N GLY A 107 -22.05 9.25 20.14
CA GLY A 107 -20.91 9.83 19.44
C GLY A 107 -19.95 10.49 20.43
N LEU A 108 -18.70 10.68 20.02
CA LEU A 108 -17.61 11.26 20.83
C LEU A 108 -18.02 12.55 21.59
N ALA A 109 -18.97 13.31 21.07
CA ALA A 109 -19.57 14.46 21.75
C ALA A 109 -20.15 14.09 23.14
N THR A 110 -20.85 12.96 23.26
CA THR A 110 -21.46 12.49 24.52
C THR A 110 -20.42 12.02 25.53
N VAL A 111 -19.28 11.47 25.08
CA VAL A 111 -18.17 11.10 25.97
C VAL A 111 -17.48 12.34 26.53
N ILE A 112 -17.33 13.39 25.72
CA ILE A 112 -16.73 14.66 26.14
C ILE A 112 -17.61 15.39 27.17
N ASP A 113 -18.94 15.35 27.00
CA ASP A 113 -19.86 15.96 27.95
C ASP A 113 -19.91 15.21 29.30
N LEU A 114 -19.74 13.89 29.31
CA LEU A 114 -19.70 13.09 30.54
C LEU A 114 -18.44 13.37 31.40
N VAL A 115 -17.34 13.77 30.78
CA VAL A 115 -16.06 14.09 31.48
C VAL A 115 -16.06 15.52 32.02
N ARG A 116 -16.99 16.38 31.57
CA ARG A 116 -17.10 17.79 31.97
C ARG A 116 -18.17 18.07 33.03
N GLY A 117 -18.98 17.08 33.40
CA GLY A 117 -19.95 17.16 34.50
C GLY A 117 -19.40 16.58 35.80
#